data_AF-A0A6B0RBS7-F1
#
_entry.id   AF-A0A6B0RBS7-F1
#
_cell.length_a   1.000
_cell.length_b   1.000
_cell.length_c   1.000
_cell.angle_alpha   90.00
_cell.angle_beta   90.00
_cell.angle_gamma   90.00
#
_symmetry.space_group_name_H-M   'P 1'
#
loop_
_entity.id
_entity.type
_entity.pdbx_description
1 polymer ?
#
loop_
_entity_poly.entity_id
_entity_poly.type
_entity_poly.pdbx_seq_one_letter_code
_entity_poly.pdbx_strand_id
1 'polypeptide(L)'
;MPGKRSLNAAVIRSAKRERKAITLDVKLEVLRRFEVGEKLSQIAKALGLAASTVATIRDNKEKIKASSQIATPLRASRLTRRRNGIAQLQQNIVILAKSVAVGEVGEADVDQLLQSHEEGFSNEELMQLEQEPAGEEEEGEEAAPALRQLTTRELSAAFSHFEAGLQVLTSNSPDAAWKLQVSRAINDAISCYRELYSEKERCSKQLS
;
A
#
# COMPACT_ATOMS: atom_id res chain seq x y z
N MET A 1 -12.13 56.47 -38.67
CA MET A 1 -13.41 56.20 -37.97
C MET A 1 -13.40 54.76 -37.48
N PRO A 2 -13.25 54.45 -36.18
CA PRO A 2 -13.31 53.07 -35.70
C PRO A 2 -14.76 52.68 -35.41
N GLY A 3 -15.29 51.77 -36.22
CA GLY A 3 -16.63 51.20 -36.02
C GLY A 3 -16.61 50.12 -34.93
N LYS A 4 -17.19 50.43 -33.76
CA LYS A 4 -17.59 49.46 -32.75
C LYS A 4 -18.83 48.68 -33.21
N ARG A 5 -18.78 47.34 -33.23
CA ARG A 5 -19.93 46.42 -33.06
C ARG A 5 -19.38 45.12 -32.44
N SER A 6 -19.45 45.00 -31.12
CA SER A 6 -20.52 44.36 -30.34
C SER A 6 -20.11 42.92 -29.98
N LEU A 7 -19.76 42.80 -28.70
CA LEU A 7 -19.62 41.57 -27.95
C LEU A 7 -20.95 40.80 -28.01
N ASN A 8 -20.90 39.51 -28.34
CA ASN A 8 -21.66 38.43 -27.70
C ASN A 8 -21.62 37.17 -28.58
N ALA A 9 -20.75 36.22 -28.25
CA ALA A 9 -20.91 34.83 -28.63
C ALA A 9 -20.44 33.96 -27.46
N ALA A 10 -21.43 33.59 -26.65
CA ALA A 10 -21.44 32.48 -25.71
C ALA A 10 -20.10 32.16 -25.03
N VAL A 11 -19.95 32.64 -23.80
CA VAL A 11 -19.08 32.02 -22.80
C VAL A 11 -19.58 30.58 -22.61
N ILE A 12 -19.01 29.64 -23.37
CA ILE A 12 -19.09 28.23 -23.04
C ILE A 12 -18.32 28.10 -21.73
N ARG A 13 -19.05 28.11 -20.62
CA ARG A 13 -18.53 27.73 -19.31
C ARG A 13 -18.04 26.29 -19.45
N SER A 14 -16.74 26.11 -19.71
CA SER A 14 -16.13 24.79 -19.74
C SER A 14 -16.22 24.23 -18.33
N ALA A 15 -17.16 23.30 -18.11
CA ALA A 15 -17.17 22.47 -16.92
C ALA A 15 -15.75 21.91 -16.75
N LYS A 16 -15.14 22.16 -15.60
CA LYS A 16 -13.78 21.76 -15.25
C LYS A 16 -13.74 20.23 -15.33
N ARG A 17 -13.36 19.69 -16.49
CA ARG A 17 -13.21 18.25 -16.69
C ARG A 17 -12.20 17.76 -15.66
N GLU A 18 -12.65 16.87 -14.78
CA GLU A 18 -11.78 16.12 -13.89
C GLU A 18 -10.67 15.46 -14.70
N ARG A 19 -9.42 15.65 -14.29
CA ARG A 19 -8.28 15.05 -15.00
C ARG A 19 -8.27 13.56 -14.70
N LYS A 20 -8.74 12.76 -15.65
CA LYS A 20 -8.46 11.32 -15.64
C LYS A 20 -6.97 11.11 -15.92
N ALA A 21 -6.23 10.61 -14.93
CA ALA A 21 -4.83 10.25 -15.12
C ALA A 21 -4.73 9.11 -16.13
N ILE A 22 -3.94 9.29 -17.18
CA ILE A 22 -3.79 8.28 -18.24
C ILE A 22 -2.70 7.31 -17.80
N THR A 23 -3.09 6.04 -17.63
CA THR A 23 -2.20 4.96 -17.23
C THR A 23 -1.13 4.69 -18.30
N LEU A 24 -0.02 4.07 -17.89
CA LEU A 24 1.07 3.72 -18.79
C LEU A 24 0.59 2.79 -19.93
N ASP A 25 -0.31 1.86 -19.62
CA ASP A 25 -0.87 0.89 -20.57
C ASP A 25 -1.64 1.58 -21.71
N VAL A 26 -2.47 2.57 -21.38
CA VAL A 26 -3.22 3.35 -22.38
C VAL A 26 -2.26 4.15 -23.27
N LYS A 27 -1.16 4.69 -22.72
CA LYS A 27 -0.14 5.40 -23.51
C LYS A 27 0.59 4.46 -24.46
N LEU A 28 0.93 3.25 -24.03
CA LEU A 28 1.59 2.24 -24.87
C LEU A 28 0.68 1.77 -26.00
N GLU A 29 -0.62 1.56 -25.72
CA GLU A 29 -1.58 1.17 -26.76
C GLU A 29 -1.81 2.28 -27.80
N VAL A 30 -1.82 3.55 -27.38
CA VAL A 30 -1.83 4.69 -28.33
C VAL A 30 -0.60 4.63 -29.25
N LEU A 31 0.59 4.39 -28.71
CA LEU A 31 1.82 4.30 -29.52
C LEU A 31 1.78 3.10 -30.49
N ARG A 32 1.24 1.95 -30.04
CA ARG A 32 1.08 0.76 -30.89
C ARG A 32 0.17 1.03 -32.09
N ARG A 33 -0.98 1.70 -31.86
CA ARG A 33 -1.91 2.06 -32.94
C ARG A 33 -1.31 3.05 -33.95
N PHE A 34 -0.48 3.99 -33.47
CA PHE A 34 0.28 4.87 -34.37
C PHE A 34 1.30 4.10 -35.22
N GLU A 35 1.96 3.08 -34.67
CA GLU A 35 2.92 2.23 -35.40
C GLU A 35 2.24 1.39 -36.49
N VAL A 36 0.98 1.00 -36.28
CA VAL A 36 0.13 0.32 -37.29
C VAL A 36 -0.46 1.32 -38.32
N GLY A 37 -0.21 2.63 -38.16
CA GLY A 37 -0.63 3.66 -39.12
C GLY A 37 -2.05 4.20 -38.92
N GLU A 38 -2.69 3.93 -37.77
CA GLU A 38 -4.00 4.51 -37.47
C GLU A 38 -3.91 6.04 -37.33
N LYS A 39 -4.94 6.74 -37.83
CA LYS A 39 -4.99 8.21 -37.72
C LYS A 39 -5.33 8.61 -36.29
N LEU A 40 -4.75 9.74 -35.85
CA LEU A 40 -4.95 10.31 -34.52
C LEU A 40 -6.44 10.42 -34.13
N SER A 41 -7.30 10.85 -35.05
CA SER A 41 -8.74 11.00 -34.82
C SER A 41 -9.45 9.66 -34.60
N GLN A 42 -8.98 8.58 -35.19
CA GLN A 42 -9.51 7.23 -34.99
C GLN A 42 -9.09 6.70 -33.61
N ILE A 43 -7.82 6.88 -33.25
CA ILE A 43 -7.28 6.48 -31.93
C ILE A 43 -7.99 7.23 -30.80
N ALA A 44 -8.19 8.55 -30.96
CA ALA A 44 -8.91 9.37 -29.99
C ALA A 44 -10.34 8.89 -29.76
N LYS A 45 -11.07 8.57 -30.84
CA LYS A 45 -12.43 8.03 -30.76
C LYS A 45 -12.47 6.64 -30.14
N ALA A 46 -11.58 5.74 -30.56
CA ALA A 46 -11.55 4.36 -30.08
C ALA A 46 -11.22 4.25 -28.59
N LEU A 47 -10.36 5.12 -28.07
CA LEU A 47 -9.93 5.12 -26.68
C LEU A 47 -10.67 6.14 -25.80
N GLY A 48 -11.64 6.88 -26.35
CA GLY A 48 -12.36 7.92 -25.62
C GLY A 48 -11.46 9.07 -25.12
N LEU A 49 -10.32 9.31 -25.79
CA LEU A 49 -9.33 10.31 -25.41
C LEU A 49 -9.52 11.61 -26.21
N ALA A 50 -9.08 12.73 -25.66
CA ALA A 50 -9.02 13.97 -26.42
C ALA A 50 -7.94 13.87 -27.52
N ALA A 51 -8.20 14.45 -28.68
CA ALA A 51 -7.21 14.48 -29.77
C ALA A 51 -5.87 15.11 -29.34
N SER A 52 -5.92 16.15 -28.52
CA SER A 52 -4.74 16.79 -27.93
C SER A 52 -3.93 15.83 -27.06
N THR A 53 -4.60 15.02 -26.24
CA THR A 53 -3.98 14.00 -25.40
C THR A 53 -3.23 12.96 -26.24
N VAL A 54 -3.85 12.48 -27.31
CA VAL A 54 -3.23 11.49 -28.22
C VAL A 54 -2.00 12.08 -28.91
N ALA A 55 -2.05 13.35 -29.32
CA ALA A 55 -0.89 14.06 -29.87
C ALA A 55 0.26 14.15 -28.85
N THR A 56 -0.04 14.57 -27.62
CA THR A 56 0.97 14.67 -26.55
C THR A 56 1.60 13.31 -26.20
N ILE A 57 0.84 12.22 -26.28
CA ILE A 57 1.36 10.86 -26.07
C ILE A 57 2.33 10.49 -27.19
N ARG A 58 1.98 10.77 -28.45
CA ARG A 58 2.87 10.55 -29.60
C ARG A 58 4.18 11.34 -29.46
N ASP A 59 4.10 12.61 -29.07
CA ASP A 59 5.27 13.47 -28.96
C ASP A 59 6.18 13.05 -27.77
N ASN A 60 5.61 12.41 -26.74
CA ASN A 60 6.34 11.84 -25.61
C ASN A 60 6.74 10.36 -25.79
N LYS A 61 6.67 9.82 -27.02
CA LYS A 61 6.92 8.40 -27.35
C LYS A 61 8.15 7.82 -26.66
N GLU A 62 9.30 8.48 -26.79
CA GLU A 62 10.57 7.95 -26.28
C GLU A 62 10.60 7.87 -24.74
N LYS A 63 10.04 8.87 -24.05
CA LYS A 63 9.95 8.87 -22.58
C LYS A 63 9.01 7.75 -22.08
N ILE A 64 7.92 7.52 -22.80
CA ILE A 64 6.94 6.48 -22.45
C ILE A 64 7.55 5.09 -22.67
N LYS A 65 8.28 4.88 -23.77
CA LYS A 65 9.00 3.63 -24.04
C LYS A 65 10.06 3.36 -22.97
N ALA A 66 10.87 4.35 -22.61
CA ALA A 66 11.86 4.22 -21.54
C ALA A 66 11.23 3.83 -20.20
N SER A 67 10.14 4.49 -19.79
CA SER A 67 9.42 4.14 -18.54
C SER A 67 8.85 2.72 -18.55
N SER A 68 8.39 2.20 -19.70
CA SER A 68 7.91 0.83 -19.83
C SER A 68 9.02 -0.22 -19.64
N GLN A 69 10.21 0.08 -20.15
CA GLN A 69 11.38 -0.79 -20.03
C GLN A 69 11.97 -0.81 -18.62
N ILE A 70 11.70 0.19 -17.78
CA ILE A 70 12.10 0.21 -16.36
C ILE A 70 11.11 -0.59 -15.50
N ALA A 71 9.81 -0.53 -15.81
CA ALA A 71 8.78 -1.26 -15.08
C ALA A 71 8.88 -2.79 -15.26
N THR A 72 9.31 -3.24 -16.43
CA THR A 72 9.45 -4.67 -16.79
C THR A 72 10.50 -5.43 -15.95
N PRO A 73 11.76 -4.96 -15.82
CA PRO A 73 12.78 -5.61 -14.99
C PRO A 73 12.45 -5.53 -13.50
N LEU A 74 11.77 -4.49 -13.02
CA LEU A 74 11.30 -4.42 -11.63
C LEU A 74 10.23 -5.46 -11.34
N ARG A 75 9.26 -5.66 -12.25
CA ARG A 75 8.27 -6.75 -12.12
C ARG A 75 8.92 -8.13 -12.21
N ALA A 76 9.83 -8.33 -13.17
CA ALA A 76 10.57 -9.59 -13.32
C ALA A 76 11.44 -9.91 -12.09
N SER A 77 12.20 -8.94 -11.59
CA SER A 77 13.04 -9.07 -10.37
C SER A 77 12.22 -9.33 -9.11
N ARG A 78 11.03 -8.73 -9.00
CA ARG A 78 10.11 -8.98 -7.88
C ARG A 78 9.55 -10.41 -7.94
N LEU A 79 9.27 -10.93 -9.13
CA LEU A 79 8.79 -12.30 -9.34
C LEU A 79 9.89 -13.33 -9.07
N THR A 80 11.13 -13.11 -9.53
CA THR A 80 12.26 -14.01 -9.24
C THR A 80 12.60 -14.03 -7.75
N ARG A 81 12.62 -12.86 -7.09
CA ARG A 81 12.81 -12.78 -5.64
C ARG A 81 11.72 -13.53 -4.86
N ARG A 82 10.45 -13.41 -5.25
CA ARG A 82 9.36 -14.16 -4.60
C ARG A 82 9.50 -15.67 -4.77
N ARG A 83 9.83 -16.14 -5.98
CA ARG A 83 10.06 -17.58 -6.24
C ARG A 83 11.19 -18.13 -5.38
N ASN A 84 12.28 -17.38 -5.23
CA ASN A 84 13.39 -17.77 -4.35
C ASN A 84 12.98 -17.85 -2.87
N GLY A 85 12.04 -17.01 -2.44
CA GLY A 85 11.52 -17.05 -1.07
C GLY A 85 10.66 -18.29 -0.77
N ILE A 86 9.86 -18.74 -1.74
CA ILE A 86 9.03 -19.95 -1.59
C ILE A 86 9.92 -21.19 -1.54
N ALA A 87 10.88 -21.31 -2.46
CA ALA A 87 11.86 -22.40 -2.45
C ALA A 87 12.65 -22.47 -1.14
N GLN A 88 13.09 -21.30 -0.63
CA GLN A 88 13.78 -21.25 0.66
C GLN A 88 12.88 -21.66 1.83
N LEU A 89 11.59 -21.30 1.78
CA LEU A 89 10.63 -21.68 2.81
C LEU A 89 10.35 -23.19 2.80
N GLN A 90 10.16 -23.79 1.63
CA GLN A 90 10.01 -25.25 1.46
C GLN A 90 11.22 -25.99 2.04
N GLN A 91 12.44 -25.56 1.69
CA GLN A 91 13.66 -26.12 2.23
C GLN A 91 13.75 -26.00 3.76
N ASN A 92 13.36 -24.85 4.32
CA ASN A 92 13.36 -24.64 5.77
C ASN A 92 12.37 -25.56 6.48
N ILE A 93 11.16 -25.76 5.91
CA ILE A 93 10.14 -26.67 6.46
C ILE A 93 10.69 -28.10 6.50
N VAL A 94 11.31 -28.57 5.42
CA VAL A 94 11.91 -29.92 5.35
C VAL A 94 13.03 -30.10 6.40
N ILE A 95 13.90 -29.10 6.56
CA ILE A 95 14.98 -29.13 7.57
C ILE A 95 14.38 -29.20 8.98
N LEU A 96 13.37 -28.38 9.27
CA LEU A 96 12.72 -28.34 10.57
C LEU A 96 11.97 -29.64 10.87
N ALA A 97 11.23 -30.20 9.91
CA ALA A 97 10.54 -31.49 10.06
C ALA A 97 11.52 -32.61 10.40
N LYS A 98 12.67 -32.67 9.71
CA LYS A 98 13.75 -33.61 10.01
C LYS A 98 14.33 -33.43 11.41
N SER A 99 14.40 -32.20 11.91
CA SER A 99 14.94 -31.90 13.25
C SER A 99 13.98 -32.24 14.40
N VAL A 100 12.66 -32.25 14.14
CA VAL A 100 11.62 -32.46 15.16
C VAL A 100 11.19 -33.93 15.26
N ALA A 101 11.81 -34.84 14.50
CA ALA A 101 11.44 -36.27 14.44
C ALA A 101 9.94 -36.51 14.16
N VAL A 102 9.30 -35.56 13.48
CA VAL A 102 8.17 -35.89 12.61
C VAL A 102 8.78 -36.78 11.51
N GLY A 103 8.15 -37.89 11.14
CA GLY A 103 8.71 -38.90 10.22
C GLY A 103 9.31 -38.30 8.93
N GLU A 104 10.03 -39.11 8.14
CA GLU A 104 10.75 -38.63 6.95
C GLU A 104 9.85 -37.81 6.00
N VAL A 105 9.94 -36.47 6.09
CA VAL A 105 9.25 -35.53 5.21
C VAL A 105 10.24 -35.07 4.15
N GLY A 106 9.96 -35.41 2.89
CA GLY A 106 10.66 -34.95 1.71
C GLY A 106 10.05 -33.66 1.13
N GLU A 107 10.77 -33.02 0.21
CA GLU A 107 10.30 -31.83 -0.51
C GLU A 107 9.03 -32.13 -1.33
N ALA A 108 8.92 -33.34 -1.88
CA ALA A 108 7.75 -33.81 -2.62
C ALA A 108 6.47 -33.89 -1.76
N ASP A 109 6.60 -34.21 -0.47
CA ASP A 109 5.46 -34.27 0.46
C ASP A 109 4.93 -32.85 0.76
N VAL A 110 5.85 -31.88 0.86
CA VAL A 110 5.51 -30.47 1.03
C VAL A 110 4.85 -29.92 -0.23
N ASP A 111 5.36 -30.28 -1.41
CA ASP A 111 4.78 -29.88 -2.69
C ASP A 111 3.39 -30.47 -2.91
N GLN A 112 3.18 -31.74 -2.56
CA GLN A 112 1.88 -32.40 -2.66
C GLN A 112 0.86 -31.75 -1.72
N LEU A 113 1.25 -31.37 -0.50
CA LEU A 113 0.37 -30.66 0.43
C LEU A 113 -0.02 -29.29 -0.12
N LEU A 114 0.94 -28.53 -0.66
CA LEU A 114 0.70 -27.23 -1.26
C LEU A 114 -0.24 -27.33 -2.48
N GLN A 115 -0.05 -28.33 -3.32
CA GLN A 115 -0.90 -28.60 -4.48
C GLN A 115 -2.30 -29.09 -4.08
N SER A 116 -2.42 -29.87 -2.99
CA SER A 116 -3.72 -30.32 -2.46
C SER A 116 -4.59 -29.18 -1.94
N HIS A 117 -3.96 -28.06 -1.53
CA HIS A 117 -4.63 -26.84 -1.11
C HIS A 117 -4.68 -25.77 -2.23
N GLU A 118 -4.25 -26.13 -3.44
CA GLU A 118 -4.35 -25.31 -4.64
C GLU A 118 -5.70 -25.52 -5.36
N GLU A 119 -6.59 -26.35 -4.81
CA GLU A 119 -8.01 -26.39 -5.15
C GLU A 119 -8.68 -25.10 -4.67
N GLY A 120 -8.56 -24.07 -5.50
CA GLY A 120 -9.38 -22.87 -5.57
C GLY A 120 -9.81 -22.28 -4.23
N PHE A 121 -9.15 -21.18 -3.84
CA PHE A 121 -9.93 -20.03 -3.37
C PHE A 121 -10.95 -19.70 -4.47
N SER A 122 -12.08 -20.39 -4.50
CA SER A 122 -13.20 -20.02 -5.34
C SER A 122 -13.55 -18.61 -4.92
N ASN A 123 -13.87 -17.75 -5.88
CA ASN A 123 -14.24 -16.34 -5.67
C ASN A 123 -15.37 -16.17 -4.61
N GLU A 124 -16.00 -17.27 -4.19
CA GLU A 124 -16.93 -17.40 -3.08
C GLU A 124 -16.38 -16.96 -1.70
N GLU A 125 -15.11 -17.24 -1.36
CA GLU A 125 -14.55 -16.74 -0.09
C GLU A 125 -14.24 -15.23 -0.14
N LEU A 126 -13.98 -14.70 -1.34
CA LEU A 126 -13.86 -13.26 -1.58
C LEU A 126 -15.22 -12.53 -1.50
N MET A 127 -16.31 -13.19 -1.91
CA MET A 127 -17.68 -12.66 -1.77
C MET A 127 -18.21 -12.72 -0.32
N GLN A 128 -17.58 -13.49 0.57
CA GLN A 128 -17.95 -13.55 1.99
C GLN A 128 -17.40 -12.37 2.80
N LEU A 129 -16.32 -11.71 2.33
CA LEU A 129 -15.80 -10.48 2.96
C LEU A 129 -16.62 -9.23 2.64
N GLU A 130 -17.40 -9.24 1.56
CA GLU A 130 -18.27 -8.12 1.15
C GLU A 130 -19.67 -8.17 1.79
N GLN A 131 -19.98 -9.21 2.60
CA GLN A 131 -21.29 -9.40 3.24
C GLN A 131 -21.28 -9.31 4.77
N GLU A 132 -20.26 -8.68 5.39
CA GLU A 132 -20.41 -8.16 6.75
C GLU A 132 -21.13 -6.81 6.68
N PRO A 133 -22.39 -6.71 7.17
CA PRO A 133 -23.15 -5.47 7.14
C PRO A 133 -22.57 -4.46 8.12
N ALA A 134 -22.67 -3.19 7.71
CA ALA A 134 -22.32 -2.01 8.47
C ALA A 134 -22.84 -2.05 9.93
N GLY A 135 -21.90 -2.16 10.87
CA GLY A 135 -22.05 -1.71 12.24
C GLY A 135 -21.26 -0.43 12.43
N GLU A 136 -21.86 0.68 12.01
CA GLU A 136 -21.69 2.05 12.51
C GLU A 136 -20.36 2.40 13.19
N GLU A 137 -19.41 2.98 12.45
CA GLU A 137 -18.64 4.14 12.95
C GLU A 137 -18.52 5.16 11.81
N GLU A 138 -18.84 6.40 12.13
CA GLU A 138 -19.37 7.44 11.25
C GLU A 138 -18.51 7.83 10.03
N GLU A 139 -19.19 8.11 8.92
CA GLU A 139 -18.64 8.78 7.74
C GLU A 139 -18.14 10.20 8.08
N GLY A 140 -16.91 10.52 7.71
CA GLY A 140 -16.37 11.87 7.74
C GLY A 140 -15.11 12.02 6.88
N GLU A 141 -15.33 12.33 5.60
CA GLU A 141 -14.38 12.84 4.60
C GLU A 141 -13.08 12.04 4.32
N GLU A 142 -12.95 11.67 3.03
CA GLU A 142 -11.72 11.21 2.38
C GLU A 142 -10.63 12.31 2.43
N ALA A 143 -9.97 12.46 3.57
CA ALA A 143 -8.77 13.25 3.70
C ALA A 143 -7.55 12.42 3.28
N ALA A 144 -6.70 13.02 2.44
CA ALA A 144 -5.36 12.58 2.04
C ALA A 144 -4.65 11.76 3.13
N PRO A 145 -3.78 10.78 2.79
CA PRO A 145 -3.24 9.81 3.73
C PRO A 145 -2.62 10.54 4.92
N ALA A 146 -3.41 10.69 5.99
CA ALA A 146 -2.93 11.19 7.24
C ALA A 146 -1.89 10.15 7.63
N LEU A 147 -0.62 10.57 7.59
CA LEU A 147 0.50 9.80 8.10
C LEU A 147 0.01 9.06 9.34
N ARG A 148 0.15 7.74 9.39
CA ARG A 148 -0.26 6.90 10.53
C ARG A 148 0.45 7.41 11.79
N GLN A 149 -0.13 8.44 12.42
CA GLN A 149 0.43 9.12 13.56
C GLN A 149 -0.11 8.40 14.78
N LEU A 150 0.80 7.96 15.65
CA LEU A 150 0.45 7.38 16.95
C LEU A 150 -0.48 8.35 17.69
N THR A 151 -1.67 7.85 18.00
CA THR A 151 -2.69 8.56 18.79
C THR A 151 -2.34 8.52 20.27
N THR A 152 -2.94 9.40 21.05
CA THR A 152 -2.79 9.40 22.52
C THR A 152 -3.27 8.09 23.14
N ARG A 153 -4.33 7.50 22.59
CA ARG A 153 -4.89 6.20 23.03
C ARG A 153 -3.93 5.03 22.76
N GLU A 154 -3.28 5.00 21.60
CA GLU A 154 -2.29 3.96 21.29
C GLU A 154 -1.05 4.07 22.18
N LEU A 155 -0.59 5.29 22.45
CA LEU A 155 0.53 5.55 23.35
C LEU A 155 0.20 5.12 24.80
N SER A 156 -0.99 5.43 25.31
CA SER A 156 -1.39 5.02 26.66
C SER A 156 -1.53 3.51 26.79
N ALA A 157 -2.09 2.83 25.79
CA ALA A 157 -2.16 1.37 25.74
C ALA A 157 -0.75 0.74 25.75
N ALA A 158 0.17 1.25 24.92
CA ALA A 158 1.55 0.77 24.89
C ALA A 158 2.25 0.91 26.25
N PHE A 159 2.11 2.07 26.92
CA PHE A 159 2.68 2.28 28.26
C PHE A 159 2.13 1.32 29.31
N SER A 160 0.83 1.02 29.26
CA SER A 160 0.21 0.04 30.15
C SER A 160 0.81 -1.36 29.96
N HIS A 161 1.08 -1.77 28.71
CA HIS A 161 1.74 -3.04 28.43
C HIS A 161 3.19 -3.08 28.94
N PHE A 162 3.94 -2.00 28.80
CA PHE A 162 5.30 -1.92 29.35
C PHE A 162 5.30 -2.02 30.88
N GLU A 163 4.36 -1.34 31.55
CA GLU A 163 4.22 -1.40 33.00
C GLU A 163 3.81 -2.81 33.48
N ALA A 164 2.85 -3.45 32.81
CA ALA A 164 2.45 -4.82 33.11
C ALA A 164 3.63 -5.81 32.95
N GLY A 165 4.38 -5.69 31.85
CA GLY A 165 5.58 -6.51 31.63
C GLY A 165 6.67 -6.27 32.67
N LEU A 166 6.91 -5.00 33.02
CA LEU A 166 7.87 -4.63 34.05
C LEU A 166 7.46 -5.16 35.43
N GLN A 167 6.17 -5.14 35.75
CA GLN A 167 5.63 -5.70 36.99
C GLN A 167 5.90 -7.20 37.08
N VAL A 168 5.73 -7.97 36.00
CA VAL A 168 6.05 -9.41 35.97
C VAL A 168 7.54 -9.66 36.21
N LEU A 169 8.41 -8.88 35.55
CA LEU A 169 9.86 -9.01 35.68
C LEU A 169 10.37 -8.62 37.08
N THR A 170 9.75 -7.61 37.70
CA THR A 170 10.19 -7.09 39.00
C THR A 170 9.56 -7.81 40.20
N SER A 171 8.38 -8.41 40.05
CA SER A 171 7.71 -9.16 41.12
C SER A 171 8.48 -10.43 41.50
N ASN A 172 9.14 -11.06 40.53
CA ASN A 172 9.80 -12.36 40.72
C ASN A 172 11.33 -12.28 40.75
N SER A 173 11.93 -11.10 40.57
CA SER A 173 13.40 -11.00 40.51
C SER A 173 14.02 -11.06 41.91
N PRO A 174 15.03 -11.94 42.14
CA PRO A 174 15.73 -12.06 43.42
C PRO A 174 16.70 -10.89 43.69
N ASP A 175 17.11 -10.16 42.66
CA ASP A 175 18.09 -9.07 42.76
C ASP A 175 17.44 -7.69 42.52
N ALA A 176 17.53 -6.81 43.53
CA ALA A 176 17.06 -5.43 43.46
C ALA A 176 17.83 -4.59 42.43
N ALA A 177 19.11 -4.90 42.18
CA ALA A 177 19.92 -4.24 41.16
C ALA A 177 19.38 -4.55 39.76
N TRP A 178 18.93 -5.78 39.51
CA TRP A 178 18.34 -6.16 38.21
C TRP A 178 16.98 -5.52 38.00
N LYS A 179 16.15 -5.43 39.05
CA LYS A 179 14.88 -4.69 38.99
C LYS A 179 15.11 -3.24 38.58
N LEU A 180 16.08 -2.59 39.23
CA LEU A 180 16.42 -1.20 38.93
C LEU A 180 17.00 -1.02 37.53
N GLN A 181 17.87 -1.94 37.10
CA GLN A 181 18.49 -1.90 35.77
C GLN A 181 17.44 -2.04 34.65
N VAL A 182 16.55 -3.04 34.75
CA VAL A 182 15.50 -3.27 33.75
C VAL A 182 14.48 -2.13 33.73
N SER A 183 14.08 -1.63 34.90
CA SER A 183 13.17 -0.47 34.98
C SER A 183 13.77 0.78 34.33
N ARG A 184 15.05 1.07 34.56
CA ARG A 184 15.73 2.23 33.96
C ARG A 184 15.85 2.07 32.45
N ALA A 185 16.36 0.93 31.98
CA ALA A 185 16.57 0.69 30.55
C ALA A 185 15.27 0.81 29.73
N ILE A 186 14.17 0.25 30.23
CA ILE A 186 12.87 0.34 29.54
C ILE A 186 12.33 1.78 29.57
N ASN A 187 12.40 2.47 30.71
CA ASN A 187 11.90 3.85 30.81
C ASN A 187 12.72 4.83 29.97
N ASP A 188 14.04 4.65 29.90
CA ASP A 188 14.93 5.45 29.05
C ASP A 188 14.59 5.23 27.57
N ALA A 189 14.37 3.97 27.16
CA ALA A 189 14.04 3.62 25.78
C ALA A 189 12.69 4.19 25.30
N ILE A 190 11.71 4.36 26.20
CA ILE A 190 10.38 4.89 25.85
C ILE A 190 10.21 6.39 26.17
N SER A 191 11.25 7.06 26.67
CA SER A 191 11.20 8.47 27.12
C SER A 191 10.70 9.42 26.03
N CYS A 192 11.20 9.28 24.79
CA CYS A 192 10.78 10.11 23.65
C CYS A 192 9.28 10.00 23.32
N TYR A 193 8.68 8.84 23.56
CA TYR A 193 7.24 8.64 23.37
C TYR A 193 6.41 9.23 24.52
N ARG A 194 6.96 9.29 25.74
CA ARG A 194 6.30 9.96 26.88
C ARG A 194 6.23 11.47 26.68
N GLU A 195 7.29 12.04 26.11
CA GLU A 195 7.31 13.46 25.69
C GLU A 195 6.27 13.74 24.61
N LEU A 196 6.22 12.89 23.56
CA LEU A 196 5.21 12.97 22.50
C LEU A 196 3.77 12.86 23.05
N TYR A 197 3.53 11.94 23.98
CA TYR A 197 2.22 11.80 24.63
C TYR A 197 1.83 13.08 25.37
N SER A 198 2.76 13.66 26.12
CA SER A 198 2.55 14.89 26.89
C SER A 198 2.26 16.10 25.99
N GLU A 199 2.96 16.20 24.86
CA GLU A 199 2.73 17.24 23.86
C GLU A 199 1.33 17.14 23.24
N LYS A 200 0.92 15.93 22.83
CA LYS A 200 -0.42 15.68 22.28
C LYS A 200 -1.54 15.93 23.29
N GLU A 201 -1.32 15.61 24.57
CA GLU A 201 -2.27 15.92 25.65
C GLU A 201 -2.43 17.44 25.84
N ARG A 202 -1.33 18.21 25.74
CA ARG A 202 -1.36 19.67 25.84
C ARG A 202 -2.07 20.31 24.63
N CYS A 203 -1.83 19.82 23.42
CA CYS A 203 -2.54 20.28 22.23
C CYS A 203 -4.04 19.98 22.32
N SER A 204 -4.42 18.82 22.84
CA SER A 204 -5.83 18.45 23.03
C SER A 204 -6.54 19.36 24.04
N LYS A 205 -5.85 19.76 25.11
CA LYS A 205 -6.35 20.69 26.14
C LYS A 205 -6.41 22.16 25.69
N GLN A 206 -5.72 22.53 24.62
CA GLN A 206 -5.74 23.89 24.05
C GLN A 206 -6.78 24.06 22.94
N LEU A 207 -7.25 22.95 22.36
CA LEU A 207 -8.27 22.91 21.31
C LEU A 207 -9.68 22.65 21.84
N SER A 208 -9.82 22.36 23.14
CA SER A 208 -11.10 22.23 23.87
C SER A 208 -11.38 23.46 24.72
#